data_AF-A0A6V8LL10-F1
#
_entry.id   AF-A0A6V8LL10-F1
#
_cell.length_a   1.000
_cell.length_b   1.000
_cell.length_c   1.000
_cell.angle_alpha   90.00
_cell.angle_beta   90.00
_cell.angle_gamma   90.00
#
_symmetry.space_group_name_H-M   'P 1'
#
loop_
_entity.id
_entity.type
_entity.pdbx_description
1 polymer ?
#
loop_
_entity_poly.entity_id
_entity_poly.type
_entity_poly.pdbx_seq_one_letter_code
_entity_poly.pdbx_strand_id
1 'polypeptide(L)'
;MDNVIGTAGDDDLTGGDGNNKLEGRDGDDELHGGSGDDTLIGGTGDDVVDGDGGTDTASYLGHPSAVTADLDGVQDDGAAGEDDWIQSTVENLAGSSHGDTLTGNANPNTIHGDACSLICDGFSGGDDSILGGSGNDYLYGWGGDDYVHGQGGADVISGSNGEDDLNGGSGGDTISGGNNDDSLDGSSGFDALDGGSGVADWCDTGDNGGTKTGCELPLGWTWS
;
A
#
# COMPACT_ATOMS: atom_id res chain seq x y z
N MET A 1 -18.08 -12.66 -8.78
CA MET A 1 -16.77 -12.86 -9.41
C MET A 1 -16.92 -13.36 -10.82
N ASP A 2 -17.17 -12.40 -11.70
CA ASP A 2 -16.96 -12.58 -13.13
C ASP A 2 -15.59 -12.03 -13.49
N ASN A 3 -14.93 -12.70 -14.43
CA ASN A 3 -13.64 -12.29 -14.97
C ASN A 3 -13.89 -11.81 -16.41
N VAL A 4 -13.66 -10.54 -16.66
CA VAL A 4 -13.76 -9.90 -17.98
C VAL A 4 -12.35 -9.68 -18.47
N ILE A 5 -12.05 -10.13 -19.69
CA ILE A 5 -10.72 -10.02 -20.26
C ILE A 5 -10.85 -9.44 -21.67
N GLY A 6 -10.14 -8.35 -21.90
CA GLY A 6 -9.94 -7.71 -23.19
C GLY A 6 -8.97 -8.47 -24.11
N THR A 7 -8.51 -7.73 -25.09
CA THR A 7 -7.76 -8.18 -26.24
C THR A 7 -6.32 -7.71 -26.15
N ALA A 8 -5.82 -7.00 -27.15
CA ALA A 8 -4.48 -6.41 -27.19
C ALA A 8 -4.54 -5.08 -27.97
N GLY A 9 -5.71 -4.47 -27.96
CA GLY A 9 -5.97 -3.14 -28.47
C GLY A 9 -7.20 -2.62 -27.76
N ASP A 10 -7.50 -1.36 -27.99
CA ASP A 10 -8.44 -0.55 -27.22
C ASP A 10 -9.81 -1.23 -27.01
N ASP A 11 -10.11 -1.57 -25.76
CA ASP A 11 -11.30 -2.25 -25.31
C ASP A 11 -12.16 -1.38 -24.36
N ASP A 12 -13.48 -1.57 -24.40
CA ASP A 12 -14.44 -1.00 -23.45
C ASP A 12 -15.03 -2.16 -22.64
N LEU A 13 -14.61 -2.24 -21.37
CA LEU A 13 -14.88 -3.33 -20.46
C LEU A 13 -15.78 -2.84 -19.33
N THR A 14 -16.96 -3.44 -19.19
CA THR A 14 -17.87 -3.18 -18.06
C THR A 14 -18.08 -4.45 -17.25
N GLY A 15 -17.91 -4.35 -15.93
CA GLY A 15 -18.29 -5.36 -14.96
C GLY A 15 -19.80 -5.38 -14.68
N GLY A 16 -20.17 -5.98 -13.55
CA GLY A 16 -21.56 -6.23 -13.17
C GLY A 16 -21.86 -5.81 -11.74
N ASP A 17 -22.90 -6.40 -11.13
CA ASP A 17 -23.35 -6.04 -9.78
C ASP A 17 -22.52 -6.69 -8.64
N GLY A 18 -21.36 -7.29 -8.91
CA GLY A 18 -20.55 -7.82 -7.81
C GLY A 18 -19.13 -8.19 -8.19
N ASN A 19 -18.24 -8.09 -7.22
CA ASN A 19 -16.79 -8.21 -7.27
C ASN A 19 -16.27 -8.89 -8.53
N ASN A 20 -15.75 -8.09 -9.45
CA ASN A 20 -15.28 -8.42 -10.77
C ASN A 20 -13.75 -8.34 -10.82
N LYS A 21 -13.19 -9.07 -11.79
CA LYS A 21 -11.82 -8.82 -12.25
C LYS A 21 -11.86 -8.44 -13.72
N LEU A 22 -11.39 -7.25 -14.05
CA LEU A 22 -11.27 -6.75 -15.43
C LEU A 22 -9.79 -6.70 -15.80
N GLU A 23 -9.44 -7.18 -17.00
CA GLU A 23 -8.08 -7.18 -17.52
C GLU A 23 -8.08 -6.69 -18.98
N GLY A 24 -7.60 -5.48 -19.23
CA GLY A 24 -7.54 -4.83 -20.56
C GLY A 24 -6.44 -5.44 -21.45
N ARG A 25 -5.22 -5.47 -20.93
CA ARG A 25 -3.95 -5.99 -21.46
C ARG A 25 -3.11 -4.96 -22.22
N ASP A 26 -3.05 -5.03 -23.53
CA ASP A 26 -2.30 -4.05 -24.33
C ASP A 26 -3.36 -3.17 -24.99
N GLY A 27 -3.09 -1.86 -25.13
CA GLY A 27 -4.02 -0.93 -25.77
C GLY A 27 -4.52 0.12 -24.79
N ASP A 28 -5.21 1.14 -25.30
CA ASP A 28 -5.78 2.19 -24.46
C ASP A 28 -7.20 1.77 -24.06
N ASP A 29 -7.37 1.19 -22.87
CA ASP A 29 -8.60 0.52 -22.46
C ASP A 29 -9.46 1.39 -21.53
N GLU A 30 -10.79 1.23 -21.60
CA GLU A 30 -11.75 1.84 -20.67
C GLU A 30 -12.37 0.75 -19.79
N LEU A 31 -12.10 0.79 -18.48
CA LEU A 31 -12.53 -0.20 -17.51
C LEU A 31 -13.53 0.41 -16.53
N HIS A 32 -14.75 -0.12 -16.50
CA HIS A 32 -15.81 0.22 -15.54
C HIS A 32 -16.13 -0.99 -14.65
N GLY A 33 -15.86 -0.89 -13.35
CA GLY A 33 -16.10 -1.97 -12.38
C GLY A 33 -17.58 -2.35 -12.25
N GLY A 34 -18.45 -1.35 -12.11
CA GLY A 34 -19.87 -1.54 -11.87
C GLY A 34 -20.19 -1.45 -10.37
N SER A 35 -20.78 -2.49 -9.79
CA SER A 35 -21.01 -2.52 -8.35
C SER A 35 -20.26 -3.66 -7.68
N GLY A 36 -19.90 -3.47 -6.40
CA GLY A 36 -19.13 -4.47 -5.65
C GLY A 36 -17.64 -4.16 -5.69
N ASP A 37 -16.83 -4.97 -5.02
CA ASP A 37 -15.41 -4.66 -4.84
C ASP A 37 -14.60 -5.28 -5.99
N ASP A 38 -14.18 -4.44 -6.94
CA ASP A 38 -13.60 -4.86 -8.21
C ASP A 38 -12.07 -4.73 -8.23
N THR A 39 -11.43 -5.56 -9.07
CA THR A 39 -10.02 -5.45 -9.40
C THR A 39 -9.88 -5.11 -10.87
N LEU A 40 -9.34 -3.94 -11.16
CA LEU A 40 -9.23 -3.37 -12.50
C LEU A 40 -7.77 -3.35 -12.92
N ILE A 41 -7.43 -4.10 -13.95
CA ILE A 41 -6.07 -4.19 -14.53
C ILE A 41 -6.16 -3.63 -15.93
N GLY A 42 -5.74 -2.38 -16.12
CA GLY A 42 -5.66 -1.75 -17.45
C GLY A 42 -4.64 -2.51 -18.31
N GLY A 43 -3.37 -2.37 -17.96
CA GLY A 43 -2.28 -3.13 -18.55
C GLY A 43 -1.23 -2.17 -19.08
N THR A 44 -0.78 -2.34 -20.33
CA THR A 44 0.09 -1.36 -21.00
C THR A 44 -0.75 -0.51 -21.95
N GLY A 45 -0.56 0.80 -21.94
CA GLY A 45 -1.36 1.75 -22.73
C GLY A 45 -1.76 2.91 -21.85
N ASP A 46 -2.53 3.86 -22.40
CA ASP A 46 -3.15 4.93 -21.61
C ASP A 46 -4.57 4.51 -21.24
N ASP A 47 -4.76 3.98 -20.02
CA ASP A 47 -6.01 3.36 -19.60
C ASP A 47 -6.91 4.31 -18.79
N VAL A 48 -8.22 4.13 -18.88
CA VAL A 48 -9.21 4.77 -17.99
C VAL A 48 -9.73 3.73 -17.01
N VAL A 49 -9.57 3.99 -15.72
CA VAL A 49 -9.95 3.06 -14.66
C VAL A 49 -11.00 3.69 -13.75
N ASP A 50 -12.23 3.16 -13.82
CA ASP A 50 -13.39 3.62 -13.05
C ASP A 50 -13.96 2.47 -12.20
N GLY A 51 -13.88 2.60 -10.88
CA GLY A 51 -14.46 1.64 -9.94
C GLY A 51 -15.99 1.62 -9.93
N ASP A 52 -16.63 2.71 -10.34
CA ASP A 52 -18.05 2.99 -10.11
C ASP A 52 -18.44 2.93 -8.62
N GLY A 53 -18.91 1.79 -8.12
CA GLY A 53 -19.55 1.68 -6.82
C GLY A 53 -19.11 0.47 -6.03
N GLY A 54 -18.18 0.64 -5.11
CA GLY A 54 -17.73 -0.46 -4.29
C GLY A 54 -16.56 -0.03 -3.42
N THR A 55 -15.62 -0.94 -3.25
CA THR A 55 -14.29 -0.64 -2.76
C THR A 55 -13.31 -1.26 -3.75
N ASP A 56 -12.85 -0.46 -4.68
CA ASP A 56 -12.26 -0.91 -5.92
C ASP A 56 -10.73 -0.78 -5.89
N THR A 57 -10.05 -1.64 -6.64
CA THR A 57 -8.59 -1.69 -6.70
C THR A 57 -8.11 -1.52 -8.13
N ALA A 58 -7.37 -0.44 -8.41
CA ALA A 58 -6.55 -0.35 -9.61
C ALA A 58 -5.27 -1.17 -9.39
N SER A 59 -4.98 -2.08 -10.31
CA SER A 59 -3.94 -3.09 -10.13
C SER A 59 -3.01 -3.13 -11.33
N TYR A 60 -1.72 -2.91 -11.07
CA TYR A 60 -0.62 -3.03 -12.03
C TYR A 60 0.04 -4.42 -11.99
N LEU A 61 -0.65 -5.41 -11.40
CA LEU A 61 -0.18 -6.78 -11.33
C LEU A 61 0.14 -7.34 -12.73
N GLY A 62 1.40 -7.72 -12.94
CA GLY A 62 1.87 -8.26 -14.20
C GLY A 62 2.36 -7.22 -15.21
N HIS A 63 2.29 -5.92 -14.87
CA HIS A 63 2.88 -4.86 -15.67
C HIS A 63 4.40 -5.08 -15.85
N PRO A 64 4.97 -4.92 -17.07
CA PRO A 64 6.37 -5.27 -17.35
C PRO A 64 7.39 -4.25 -16.83
N SER A 65 6.96 -3.18 -16.18
CA SER A 65 7.81 -2.12 -15.64
C SER A 65 7.22 -1.55 -14.36
N ALA A 66 8.07 -0.85 -13.60
CA ALA A 66 7.64 -0.09 -12.42
C ALA A 66 6.66 1.01 -12.81
N VAL A 67 5.71 1.27 -11.92
CA VAL A 67 4.67 2.28 -12.11
C VAL A 67 4.76 3.37 -11.06
N THR A 68 4.28 4.56 -11.41
CA THR A 68 3.90 5.61 -10.46
C THR A 68 2.39 5.74 -10.56
N ALA A 69 1.68 5.51 -9.47
CA ALA A 69 0.23 5.60 -9.44
C ALA A 69 -0.23 6.25 -8.15
N ASP A 70 -1.23 7.11 -8.25
CA ASP A 70 -1.87 7.70 -7.09
C ASP A 70 -3.39 7.80 -7.24
N LEU A 71 -4.07 8.10 -6.12
CA LEU A 71 -5.53 8.21 -6.08
C LEU A 71 -5.99 9.68 -6.05
N ASP A 72 -5.30 10.58 -6.75
CA ASP A 72 -5.62 12.00 -6.81
C ASP A 72 -6.67 12.37 -7.88
N GLY A 73 -6.97 11.43 -8.79
CA GLY A 73 -7.96 11.58 -9.85
C GLY A 73 -7.48 12.33 -11.09
N VAL A 74 -6.17 12.51 -11.24
CA VAL A 74 -5.50 13.10 -12.41
C VAL A 74 -5.12 11.98 -13.39
N GLN A 75 -4.84 12.37 -14.64
CA GLN A 75 -4.37 11.47 -15.69
C GLN A 75 -2.86 11.61 -15.82
N ASP A 76 -2.11 10.90 -14.99
CA ASP A 76 -0.65 10.84 -14.97
C ASP A 76 -0.10 9.58 -14.28
N ASP A 77 -0.93 8.53 -14.20
CA ASP A 77 -0.58 7.25 -13.59
C ASP A 77 0.03 6.27 -14.61
N GLY A 78 0.62 5.18 -14.11
CA GLY A 78 1.16 4.08 -14.94
C GLY A 78 2.69 4.07 -15.02
N ALA A 79 3.25 3.37 -16.01
CA ALA A 79 4.68 3.36 -16.23
C ALA A 79 5.17 4.57 -17.05
N ALA A 80 6.49 4.66 -17.21
CA ALA A 80 7.09 5.80 -17.91
C ALA A 80 6.62 5.92 -19.37
N GLY A 81 5.79 6.93 -19.63
CA GLY A 81 5.25 7.25 -20.96
C GLY A 81 3.82 6.75 -21.20
N GLU A 82 3.21 6.18 -20.17
CA GLU A 82 1.76 5.96 -20.06
C GLU A 82 1.17 7.15 -19.27
N ASP A 83 -0.07 7.51 -19.58
CA ASP A 83 -0.87 8.53 -18.90
C ASP A 83 -2.24 7.91 -18.53
N ASP A 84 -2.24 6.95 -17.60
CA ASP A 84 -3.46 6.32 -17.07
C ASP A 84 -4.29 7.34 -16.27
N TRP A 85 -5.60 7.15 -16.27
CA TRP A 85 -6.55 7.95 -15.50
C TRP A 85 -7.28 7.08 -14.47
N ILE A 86 -6.72 7.00 -13.26
CA ILE A 86 -7.39 6.36 -12.13
C ILE A 86 -8.43 7.33 -11.56
N GLN A 87 -9.72 7.03 -11.74
CA GLN A 87 -10.78 7.91 -11.28
C GLN A 87 -10.95 7.85 -9.76
N SER A 88 -11.53 8.91 -9.19
CA SER A 88 -11.77 9.02 -7.73
C SER A 88 -12.77 7.99 -7.15
N THR A 89 -13.33 7.12 -8.00
CA THR A 89 -14.16 5.96 -7.65
C THR A 89 -13.32 4.73 -7.31
N VAL A 90 -11.99 4.81 -7.42
CA VAL A 90 -11.06 3.78 -6.98
C VAL A 90 -10.47 4.15 -5.62
N GLU A 91 -10.49 3.21 -4.68
CA GLU A 91 -10.02 3.43 -3.31
C GLU A 91 -8.70 2.75 -2.98
N ASN A 92 -8.21 1.84 -3.82
CA ASN A 92 -7.05 0.99 -3.50
C ASN A 92 -6.10 0.85 -4.68
N LEU A 93 -4.83 0.58 -4.36
CA LEU A 93 -3.77 0.36 -5.34
C LEU A 93 -3.07 -0.98 -5.10
N ALA A 94 -2.78 -1.69 -6.19
CA ALA A 94 -1.86 -2.82 -6.19
C ALA A 94 -0.76 -2.61 -7.23
N GLY A 95 0.49 -2.76 -6.81
CA GLY A 95 1.67 -2.55 -7.64
C GLY A 95 1.91 -3.64 -8.67
N SER A 96 2.93 -3.40 -9.48
CA SER A 96 3.57 -4.39 -10.34
C SER A 96 4.57 -5.22 -9.53
N SER A 97 5.32 -6.11 -10.20
CA SER A 97 6.43 -6.83 -9.56
C SER A 97 7.74 -6.01 -9.52
N HIS A 98 7.65 -4.69 -9.67
CA HIS A 98 8.78 -3.78 -9.85
C HIS A 98 8.74 -2.66 -8.81
N GLY A 99 9.72 -1.74 -8.86
CA GLY A 99 9.92 -0.72 -7.83
C GLY A 99 8.91 0.39 -7.98
N ASP A 100 7.70 0.18 -7.47
CA ASP A 100 6.56 1.07 -7.69
C ASP A 100 6.54 2.25 -6.71
N THR A 101 5.88 3.33 -7.12
CA THR A 101 5.50 4.43 -6.23
C THR A 101 3.98 4.49 -6.21
N LEU A 102 3.37 4.15 -5.09
CA LEU A 102 1.92 4.01 -4.96
C LEU A 102 1.42 4.95 -3.86
N THR A 103 0.64 5.96 -4.20
CA THR A 103 0.17 6.95 -3.22
C THR A 103 -1.34 6.84 -3.05
N GLY A 104 -1.80 6.73 -1.80
CA GLY A 104 -3.21 6.72 -1.47
C GLY A 104 -3.85 8.10 -1.62
N ASN A 105 -5.05 8.26 -1.06
CA ASN A 105 -5.68 9.56 -0.88
C ASN A 105 -5.95 9.81 0.61
N ALA A 106 -6.89 10.72 0.91
CA ALA A 106 -7.23 11.09 2.28
C ALA A 106 -8.40 10.26 2.86
N ASN A 107 -8.73 9.14 2.25
CA ASN A 107 -9.66 8.15 2.77
C ASN A 107 -8.87 6.89 3.11
N PRO A 108 -9.42 5.97 3.92
CA PRO A 108 -8.80 4.67 4.16
C PRO A 108 -8.49 3.94 2.85
N ASN A 109 -7.24 3.59 2.64
CA ASN A 109 -6.76 2.87 1.47
C ASN A 109 -6.16 1.51 1.86
N THR A 110 -6.31 0.53 0.99
CA THR A 110 -5.47 -0.67 0.97
C THR A 110 -4.44 -0.52 -0.13
N ILE A 111 -3.15 -0.55 0.22
CA ILE A 111 -2.06 -0.45 -0.75
C ILE A 111 -1.17 -1.68 -0.64
N HIS A 112 -0.93 -2.34 -1.77
CA HIS A 112 -0.09 -3.53 -1.86
C HIS A 112 1.04 -3.31 -2.87
N GLY A 113 2.29 -3.18 -2.40
CA GLY A 113 3.46 -3.21 -3.28
C GLY A 113 3.91 -4.65 -3.49
N ASP A 114 3.95 -5.11 -4.73
CA ASP A 114 4.47 -6.44 -5.03
C ASP A 114 5.99 -6.35 -5.35
N ALA A 115 6.82 -6.68 -4.37
CA ALA A 115 8.20 -7.18 -4.54
C ALA A 115 9.39 -6.24 -4.86
N CYS A 116 9.30 -4.89 -4.80
CA CYS A 116 10.48 -4.06 -4.50
C CYS A 116 10.21 -2.58 -4.19
N SER A 117 11.13 -1.98 -3.40
CA SER A 117 11.21 -0.57 -2.98
C SER A 117 10.00 0.27 -3.32
N LEU A 118 8.95 0.03 -2.56
CA LEU A 118 7.75 0.83 -2.52
C LEU A 118 8.03 2.20 -1.88
N ILE A 119 7.51 3.28 -2.44
CA ILE A 119 7.20 4.51 -1.68
C ILE A 119 5.68 4.56 -1.58
N CYS A 120 5.15 4.31 -0.39
CA CYS A 120 3.73 4.47 -0.10
C CYS A 120 3.48 5.65 0.79
N ASP A 121 2.64 6.58 0.32
CA ASP A 121 2.19 7.75 1.07
C ASP A 121 0.65 7.68 1.22
N GLY A 122 0.15 7.37 2.43
CA GLY A 122 -1.21 7.75 2.84
C GLY A 122 -1.29 9.28 2.93
N PHE A 123 -2.30 9.96 2.40
CA PHE A 123 -2.37 11.42 2.58
C PHE A 123 -2.81 11.76 4.03
N SER A 124 -2.98 13.04 4.37
CA SER A 124 -3.12 13.56 5.76
C SER A 124 -4.36 13.11 6.59
N GLY A 125 -4.98 11.99 6.28
CA GLY A 125 -6.09 11.39 7.01
C GLY A 125 -6.50 10.07 6.35
N GLY A 126 -6.64 9.00 7.11
CA GLY A 126 -7.05 7.68 6.62
C GLY A 126 -6.52 6.63 7.59
N ASP A 127 -7.31 5.60 7.90
CA ASP A 127 -6.79 4.44 8.65
C ASP A 127 -6.35 3.42 7.59
N ASP A 128 -5.09 3.46 7.19
CA ASP A 128 -4.60 2.79 5.99
C ASP A 128 -4.07 1.39 6.27
N SER A 129 -4.14 0.51 5.26
CA SER A 129 -3.56 -0.84 5.29
C SER A 129 -2.51 -0.98 4.21
N ILE A 130 -1.23 -0.87 4.59
CA ILE A 130 -0.09 -0.87 3.68
C ILE A 130 0.71 -2.17 3.82
N LEU A 131 0.94 -2.85 2.71
CA LEU A 131 1.73 -4.07 2.62
C LEU A 131 2.90 -3.87 1.63
N GLY A 132 4.14 -3.92 2.13
CA GLY A 132 5.36 -3.69 1.33
C GLY A 132 5.75 -4.83 0.38
N GLY A 133 5.41 -6.06 0.76
CA GLY A 133 5.67 -7.25 -0.06
C GLY A 133 7.08 -7.81 0.16
N SER A 134 7.91 -7.85 -0.87
CA SER A 134 9.31 -8.31 -0.71
C SER A 134 10.26 -7.25 -1.23
N GLY A 135 11.52 -7.32 -0.82
CA GLY A 135 12.46 -6.24 -1.09
C GLY A 135 12.49 -5.25 0.06
N ASN A 136 13.26 -4.17 -0.12
CA ASN A 136 13.46 -3.17 0.92
C ASN A 136 12.54 -1.99 0.63
N ASP A 137 11.52 -1.79 1.45
CA ASP A 137 10.44 -0.85 1.17
C ASP A 137 10.50 0.42 2.02
N TYR A 138 9.90 1.50 1.54
CA TYR A 138 9.67 2.75 2.28
C TYR A 138 8.16 2.96 2.44
N LEU A 139 7.66 2.71 3.65
CA LEU A 139 6.24 2.71 3.94
C LEU A 139 5.90 3.83 4.92
N TYR A 140 4.94 4.69 4.55
CA TYR A 140 4.51 5.82 5.36
C TYR A 140 2.98 5.79 5.53
N GLY A 141 2.49 5.67 6.77
CA GLY A 141 1.06 5.74 7.10
C GLY A 141 0.52 7.17 7.15
N TRP A 142 1.36 8.10 7.60
CA TRP A 142 1.12 9.54 7.71
C TRP A 142 0.11 9.98 8.78
N GLY A 143 -1.18 9.73 8.60
CA GLY A 143 -2.18 10.35 9.44
C GLY A 143 -3.44 9.52 9.55
N GLY A 144 -3.75 9.06 10.76
CA GLY A 144 -4.83 8.13 11.05
C GLY A 144 -4.24 6.90 11.73
N ASP A 145 -5.08 5.96 12.16
CA ASP A 145 -4.59 4.79 12.89
C ASP A 145 -4.25 3.68 11.88
N ASP A 146 -2.96 3.57 11.53
CA ASP A 146 -2.52 2.81 10.35
C ASP A 146 -2.09 1.37 10.69
N TYR A 147 -2.24 0.46 9.72
CA TYR A 147 -1.64 -0.87 9.72
C TYR A 147 -0.60 -0.98 8.61
N VAL A 148 0.68 -1.09 8.97
CA VAL A 148 1.79 -1.10 8.01
C VAL A 148 2.67 -2.33 8.22
N HIS A 149 2.84 -3.14 7.18
CA HIS A 149 3.66 -4.35 7.24
C HIS A 149 4.67 -4.41 6.09
N GLY A 150 5.97 -4.31 6.42
CA GLY A 150 7.10 -4.42 5.48
C GLY A 150 7.21 -5.78 4.80
N GLN A 151 6.86 -6.84 5.52
CA GLN A 151 6.93 -8.23 5.12
C GLN A 151 8.37 -8.71 4.87
N GLY A 152 9.00 -8.41 3.75
CA GLY A 152 10.12 -9.21 3.25
C GLY A 152 11.34 -8.43 2.77
N GLY A 153 12.06 -7.71 3.62
CA GLY A 153 13.39 -7.21 3.32
C GLY A 153 13.90 -6.32 4.44
N ALA A 154 14.80 -5.40 4.14
CA ALA A 154 15.22 -4.39 5.12
C ALA A 154 14.43 -3.12 4.88
N ASP A 155 13.35 -2.95 5.65
CA ASP A 155 12.31 -1.97 5.39
C ASP A 155 12.48 -0.70 6.22
N VAL A 156 11.91 0.40 5.73
CA VAL A 156 11.79 1.67 6.46
C VAL A 156 10.31 1.98 6.60
N ILE A 157 9.82 1.99 7.83
CA ILE A 157 8.40 2.15 8.16
C ILE A 157 8.22 3.37 9.06
N SER A 158 7.23 4.20 8.77
CA SER A 158 6.86 5.37 9.58
C SER A 158 5.35 5.52 9.71
N GLY A 159 4.81 5.38 10.92
CA GLY A 159 3.38 5.62 11.20
C GLY A 159 3.01 7.11 11.14
N SER A 160 3.80 7.94 11.79
CA SER A 160 3.73 9.42 11.81
C SER A 160 2.68 10.00 12.77
N ASN A 161 1.39 10.09 12.45
CA ASN A 161 0.37 10.54 13.43
C ASN A 161 -0.75 9.53 13.50
N GLY A 162 -1.06 9.05 14.70
CA GLY A 162 -2.12 8.07 14.89
C GLY A 162 -1.68 7.01 15.88
N GLU A 163 -2.59 6.14 16.30
CA GLU A 163 -2.21 4.94 17.05
C GLU A 163 -1.93 3.82 16.04
N ASP A 164 -0.65 3.64 15.67
CA ASP A 164 -0.27 2.83 14.51
C ASP A 164 0.14 1.39 14.90
N ASP A 165 -0.12 0.40 14.03
CA ASP A 165 0.40 -0.98 14.14
C ASP A 165 1.40 -1.27 13.00
N LEU A 166 2.67 -1.32 13.35
CA LEU A 166 3.80 -1.31 12.43
C LEU A 166 4.61 -2.62 12.58
N ASN A 167 4.71 -3.42 11.51
CA ASN A 167 5.47 -4.66 11.49
C ASN A 167 6.56 -4.67 10.41
N GLY A 168 7.82 -4.90 10.79
CA GLY A 168 8.95 -4.99 9.87
C GLY A 168 8.96 -6.29 9.04
N GLY A 169 8.57 -7.40 9.65
CA GLY A 169 8.59 -8.72 9.00
C GLY A 169 9.98 -9.37 9.04
N SER A 170 10.56 -9.66 7.88
CA SER A 170 11.85 -10.36 7.80
C SER A 170 12.94 -9.49 7.21
N GLY A 171 13.97 -9.21 7.99
CA GLY A 171 15.19 -8.59 7.47
C GLY A 171 15.87 -7.75 8.52
N GLY A 172 15.91 -6.44 8.36
CA GLY A 172 16.67 -5.57 9.26
C GLY A 172 16.10 -4.19 9.17
N ASP A 173 15.05 -4.00 9.93
CA ASP A 173 14.05 -2.97 9.64
C ASP A 173 14.30 -1.72 10.46
N THR A 174 13.88 -0.58 9.94
CA THR A 174 13.85 0.69 10.66
C THR A 174 12.41 1.14 10.77
N ILE A 175 11.86 1.14 11.99
CA ILE A 175 10.45 1.44 12.24
C ILE A 175 10.36 2.64 13.18
N SER A 176 9.57 3.65 12.78
CA SER A 176 9.24 4.81 13.59
C SER A 176 7.74 4.86 13.82
N GLY A 177 7.30 4.89 15.09
CA GLY A 177 5.90 5.07 15.48
C GLY A 177 5.43 6.46 15.09
N GLY A 178 5.84 7.48 15.86
CA GLY A 178 5.61 8.86 15.48
C GLY A 178 4.98 9.64 16.62
N ASN A 179 3.78 10.18 16.44
CA ASN A 179 3.00 10.81 17.49
C ASN A 179 1.89 9.86 17.91
N ASN A 180 1.56 9.88 19.21
CA ASN A 180 0.57 9.02 19.87
C ASN A 180 1.14 7.63 20.22
N ASP A 181 0.28 6.74 20.70
CA ASP A 181 0.69 5.48 21.32
C ASP A 181 0.70 4.36 20.25
N ASP A 182 1.90 3.89 19.91
CA ASP A 182 2.09 3.00 18.76
C ASP A 182 2.43 1.54 19.16
N SER A 183 2.17 0.60 18.25
CA SER A 183 2.57 -0.81 18.31
C SER A 183 3.60 -1.11 17.24
N LEU A 184 4.83 -1.44 17.63
CA LEU A 184 5.95 -1.71 16.73
C LEU A 184 6.47 -3.13 16.93
N ASP A 185 6.47 -3.95 15.88
CA ASP A 185 7.05 -5.29 15.87
C ASP A 185 8.09 -5.45 14.75
N GLY A 186 9.36 -5.52 15.13
CA GLY A 186 10.46 -5.79 14.19
C GLY A 186 10.50 -7.22 13.67
N SER A 187 9.76 -8.17 14.28
CA SER A 187 9.73 -9.56 13.86
C SER A 187 11.14 -10.21 13.78
N SER A 188 11.60 -10.67 12.61
CA SER A 188 12.87 -11.39 12.51
C SER A 188 13.93 -10.52 11.88
N GLY A 189 15.05 -10.30 12.56
CA GLY A 189 16.00 -9.34 12.05
C GLY A 189 16.92 -8.69 13.06
N PHE A 190 17.69 -7.74 12.56
CA PHE A 190 18.42 -6.78 13.38
C PHE A 190 17.76 -5.42 13.22
N ASP A 191 16.71 -5.20 14.00
CA ASP A 191 15.77 -4.09 13.76
C ASP A 191 16.06 -2.88 14.64
N ALA A 192 15.72 -1.70 14.15
CA ALA A 192 15.80 -0.44 14.83
C ALA A 192 14.40 0.15 14.98
N LEU A 193 13.87 0.17 16.20
CA LEU A 193 12.54 0.66 16.52
C LEU A 193 12.64 1.97 17.31
N ASP A 194 11.87 2.97 16.89
CA ASP A 194 11.68 4.23 17.59
C ASP A 194 10.19 4.49 17.80
N GLY A 195 9.68 4.33 19.02
CA GLY A 195 8.27 4.64 19.33
C GLY A 195 7.92 6.11 19.07
N GLY A 196 8.91 7.00 19.11
CA GLY A 196 8.69 8.42 18.89
C GLY A 196 8.10 9.10 20.11
N SER A 197 6.89 9.63 19.98
CA SER A 197 6.20 10.50 20.93
C SER A 197 4.80 9.99 21.26
N GLY A 198 4.75 8.85 21.94
CA GLY A 198 3.63 8.43 22.77
C GLY A 198 4.00 8.44 24.25
N VAL A 199 3.04 8.04 25.09
CA VAL A 199 3.30 7.66 26.48
C VAL A 199 3.11 6.16 26.70
N ALA A 200 2.76 5.40 25.66
CA ALA A 200 2.54 3.96 25.74
C ALA A 200 3.00 3.17 24.51
N ASP A 201 4.08 3.59 23.85
CA ASP A 201 4.62 2.91 22.67
C ASP A 201 5.12 1.49 23.02
N TRP A 202 4.45 0.48 22.48
CA TRP A 202 4.83 -0.92 22.62
C TRP A 202 5.79 -1.31 21.51
N CYS A 203 7.02 -1.68 21.85
CA CYS A 203 7.99 -2.13 20.86
C CYS A 203 8.52 -3.54 21.16
N ASP A 204 8.35 -4.46 20.22
CA ASP A 204 9.03 -5.75 20.19
C ASP A 204 10.02 -5.82 19.01
N THR A 205 11.28 -6.17 19.26
CA THR A 205 12.26 -6.37 18.17
C THR A 205 12.17 -7.80 17.63
N GLY A 206 11.34 -8.65 18.22
CA GLY A 206 11.16 -10.07 17.91
C GLY A 206 12.38 -10.98 18.17
N ASP A 207 13.61 -10.45 18.11
CA ASP A 207 14.87 -11.15 18.37
C ASP A 207 15.80 -10.40 19.37
N ASN A 208 16.81 -11.11 19.90
CA ASN A 208 17.83 -10.56 20.84
C ASN A 208 18.86 -9.59 20.17
N GLY A 209 18.54 -9.03 19.01
CA GLY A 209 19.49 -8.36 18.11
C GLY A 209 19.33 -6.85 17.91
N GLY A 210 18.15 -6.27 18.09
CA GLY A 210 17.84 -4.91 17.64
C GLY A 210 18.09 -3.78 18.67
N THR A 211 17.76 -2.55 18.26
CA THR A 211 17.73 -1.36 19.12
C THR A 211 16.32 -0.81 19.26
N LYS A 212 15.99 -0.29 20.45
CA LYS A 212 14.70 0.33 20.76
C LYS A 212 14.92 1.70 21.41
N THR A 213 14.25 2.74 20.91
CA THR A 213 14.16 4.08 21.51
C THR A 213 12.70 4.53 21.55
N GLY A 214 12.34 5.51 22.39
CA GLY A 214 10.95 5.98 22.52
C GLY A 214 9.98 5.00 23.20
N CYS A 215 10.30 3.71 23.27
CA CYS A 215 9.40 2.66 23.75
C CYS A 215 9.16 2.68 25.28
N GLU A 216 7.91 2.53 25.69
CA GLU A 216 7.49 2.41 27.09
C GLU A 216 6.99 1.00 27.43
N LEU A 217 7.20 0.55 28.67
CA LEU A 217 6.66 -0.75 29.11
C LEU A 217 5.20 -0.60 29.56
N PRO A 218 4.33 -1.59 29.32
CA PRO A 218 3.05 -1.67 29.99
C PRO A 218 3.26 -1.57 31.50
N LEU A 219 2.52 -0.68 32.17
CA LEU A 219 2.63 -0.45 33.62
C LEU A 219 2.68 -1.78 34.39
N GLY A 220 3.87 -2.16 34.88
CA GLY A 220 4.07 -3.34 35.72
C GLY A 220 5.10 -4.37 35.26
N TRP A 221 5.73 -4.21 34.09
CA TRP A 221 6.84 -5.07 33.65
C TRP A 221 8.20 -4.37 33.82
N THR A 222 9.27 -5.14 34.05
CA THR A 222 10.65 -4.65 34.06
C THR A 222 11.47 -5.50 33.12
N TRP A 223 12.33 -4.89 32.31
CA TRP A 223 13.32 -5.59 31.49
C TRP A 223 14.14 -6.56 32.36
N SER A 224 14.12 -7.85 32.02
CA SER A 224 14.86 -8.91 32.72
C SER A 224 16.26 -9.10 32.16
#